data_AF-W5N7V0-F1
#
_entry.id   AF-W5N7V0-F1
#
_cell.length_a   1.000
_cell.length_b   1.000
_cell.length_c   1.000
_cell.angle_alpha   90.00
_cell.angle_beta   90.00
_cell.angle_gamma   90.00
#
_symmetry.space_group_name_H-M   'P 1'
#
loop_
_entity.id
_entity.type
_entity.pdbx_description
1 polymer ?
#
loop_
_entity_poly.entity_id
_entity_poly.type
_entity_poly.pdbx_seq_one_letter_code
_entity_poly.pdbx_strand_id
1 'polypeptide(L)'
;MLFPNWNYIPQNAASSGQKVEGYLELCCPPLPILPSPLTLEPEEPLFQGALRPHETARLLKQRFRSPGVRLVVCGQVSLLCPLLNIAGKTFFCFTLSDRERENSVPMLVTNPSLLHWRQCLSVGVSVVISGLRVCTLRRVAAQLVLCPTPQSRLWPLKHFKAPWETPGQAQADTQALLSRWTQEQTAGDTRTQGQTEEQTLTDTETDEQTAGDTETEGQTLTDTETEGQPAGDTQTEGQTLTDTETEGQPAGDTQTEGQTLTDTETEEQRTGDTWTQEQTGDTQKEEQTAGDTWTQEQTAGQMDPEPDRTTGPKTDRQPVSVKPVLRCTAKRSKVIDYKGVISRVLIAEAGLYELDGEVGLCLAYQQVLNYGRGLRPGAEVKLSHVHFMYRPSPHFPPTLLCCCLRTALQIEGFSAVGSEFMPFHHQKSLYVRVLLERELGVSQYLWACHCAATLGERLCPRVVRPGRMRAVAGRFLRSLLADSEAGAPGRRDIYREMLEEPHCCPLVEYSANAPPPCQTPSVSELVSLGESLGWDSLCLPSLLPPTAPHLTSAELNPFLAWSVLSQPAWSLRPPAVSH
;
A
#
# COMPACT_ATOMS: atom_id res chain seq x y z
N MET A 1 36.63 11.67 -2.98
CA MET A 1 36.23 10.28 -3.26
C MET A 1 36.49 9.98 -4.71
N LEU A 2 37.01 8.80 -5.02
CA LEU A 2 37.12 8.25 -6.37
C LEU A 2 36.03 7.18 -6.52
N PHE A 3 35.31 7.19 -7.63
CA PHE A 3 34.35 6.14 -8.00
C PHE A 3 35.01 5.28 -9.09
N PRO A 4 35.65 4.15 -8.74
CA PRO A 4 36.47 3.39 -9.70
C PRO A 4 35.64 2.61 -10.72
N ASN A 5 34.37 2.33 -10.42
CA ASN A 5 33.48 1.53 -11.25
C ASN A 5 32.05 2.11 -11.20
N TRP A 6 31.57 2.62 -12.33
CA TRP A 6 30.24 3.21 -12.47
C TRP A 6 29.71 3.05 -13.90
N ASN A 7 28.39 2.91 -14.04
CA ASN A 7 27.70 3.06 -15.32
C ASN A 7 26.91 4.37 -15.31
N TYR A 8 26.92 5.12 -16.42
CA TYR A 8 25.98 6.23 -16.63
C TYR A 8 24.84 5.79 -17.55
N ILE A 9 23.62 5.93 -17.06
CA ILE A 9 22.40 5.57 -17.78
C ILE A 9 21.73 6.88 -18.24
N PRO A 10 21.79 7.22 -19.53
CA PRO A 10 21.11 8.38 -20.08
C PRO A 10 19.59 8.16 -20.09
N GLN A 11 18.84 9.25 -20.02
CA GLN A 11 17.38 9.21 -20.21
C GLN A 11 17.01 9.56 -21.66
N ASN A 12 16.12 8.78 -22.27
CA ASN A 12 15.65 9.03 -23.62
C ASN A 12 14.74 10.27 -23.68
N ALA A 13 15.07 11.19 -24.58
CA ALA A 13 14.41 12.49 -24.75
C ALA A 13 12.96 12.44 -25.29
N ALA A 14 12.42 11.24 -25.55
CA ALA A 14 11.24 11.06 -26.41
C ALA A 14 9.87 11.13 -25.70
N SER A 15 9.81 11.02 -24.36
CA SER A 15 8.54 10.69 -23.66
C SER A 15 7.97 11.77 -22.74
N SER A 16 8.72 12.82 -22.40
CA SER A 16 8.17 14.00 -21.72
C SER A 16 9.07 15.23 -21.89
N GLY A 17 8.48 16.41 -22.14
CA GLY A 17 9.17 17.71 -22.14
C GLY A 17 9.59 18.19 -20.74
N GLN A 18 9.82 17.26 -19.81
CA GLN A 18 10.28 17.51 -18.45
C GLN A 18 11.76 17.14 -18.41
N LYS A 19 12.62 18.09 -18.01
CA LYS A 19 14.08 17.98 -18.02
C LYS A 19 14.55 17.07 -16.86
N VAL A 20 14.31 15.76 -17.01
CA VAL A 20 14.73 14.74 -16.04
C VAL A 20 16.11 14.22 -16.43
N GLU A 21 17.03 14.27 -15.48
CA GLU A 21 18.44 13.93 -15.70
C GLU A 21 18.67 12.42 -15.63
N GLY A 22 19.73 11.95 -16.30
CA GLY A 22 20.19 10.56 -16.24
C GLY A 22 20.62 10.14 -14.83
N TYR A 23 21.18 8.93 -14.69
CA TYR A 23 21.64 8.44 -13.39
C TYR A 23 22.92 7.62 -13.45
N LEU A 24 23.60 7.54 -12.32
CA LEU A 24 24.77 6.71 -12.12
C LEU A 24 24.40 5.45 -11.35
N GLU A 25 24.86 4.31 -11.83
CA GLU A 25 24.91 3.05 -11.09
C GLU A 25 26.33 2.90 -10.55
N LEU A 26 26.53 3.01 -9.24
CA LEU A 26 27.83 2.84 -8.61
C LEU A 26 28.05 1.35 -8.30
N CYS A 27 28.86 0.68 -9.12
CA CYS A 27 29.03 -0.77 -9.06
C CYS A 27 30.04 -1.24 -7.99
N CYS A 28 30.79 -0.32 -7.38
CA CYS A 28 31.72 -0.61 -6.29
C CYS A 28 31.69 0.52 -5.24
N PRO A 29 32.07 0.25 -3.98
CA PRO A 29 32.25 1.29 -2.96
C PRO A 29 33.24 2.39 -3.40
N PRO A 30 32.99 3.66 -3.04
CA PRO A 30 33.91 4.75 -3.34
C PRO A 30 35.22 4.61 -2.55
N LEU A 31 36.33 4.96 -3.19
CA LEU A 31 37.66 4.99 -2.57
C LEU A 31 37.97 6.39 -2.04
N PRO A 32 38.43 6.55 -0.78
CA PRO A 32 38.96 7.82 -0.30
C PRO A 32 40.28 8.15 -1.02
N ILE A 33 40.41 9.40 -1.50
CA ILE A 33 41.60 9.89 -2.23
C ILE A 33 42.65 10.47 -1.28
N LEU A 34 42.20 10.98 -0.13
CA LEU A 34 43.04 11.43 0.97
C LEU A 34 43.06 10.32 2.03
N PRO A 35 44.17 10.13 2.77
CA PRO A 35 44.09 9.37 4.01
C PRO A 35 43.06 10.06 4.91
N SER A 36 42.05 9.31 5.39
CA SER A 36 41.08 9.86 6.33
C SER A 36 41.84 10.50 7.48
N PRO A 37 41.58 11.79 7.83
CA PRO A 37 42.15 12.36 9.04
C PRO A 37 41.63 11.51 10.19
N LEU A 38 42.55 10.74 10.80
CA LEU A 38 42.31 9.64 11.74
C LEU A 38 40.84 9.49 12.08
N THR A 39 40.14 8.61 11.33
CA THR A 39 38.81 8.19 11.77
C THR A 39 39.04 7.55 13.13
N LEU A 40 38.75 8.30 14.19
CA LEU A 40 38.23 7.73 15.41
C LEU A 40 37.06 6.89 14.91
N GLU A 41 37.29 5.57 14.79
CA GLU A 41 36.21 4.59 14.82
C GLU A 41 35.32 5.08 15.95
N PRO A 42 34.09 5.55 15.67
CA PRO A 42 33.31 6.28 16.64
C PRO A 42 33.16 5.37 17.84
N GLU A 43 33.76 5.78 18.98
CA GLU A 43 34.12 4.88 20.09
C GLU A 43 33.05 3.81 20.25
N GLU A 44 33.43 2.52 20.13
CA GLU A 44 32.48 1.40 20.12
C GLU A 44 31.41 1.68 21.18
N PRO A 45 30.18 2.04 20.76
CA PRO A 45 29.28 2.68 21.71
C PRO A 45 29.03 1.70 22.83
N LEU A 46 29.20 2.14 24.07
CA LEU A 46 28.79 1.35 25.22
C LEU A 46 27.27 1.18 25.11
N PHE A 47 26.84 0.09 24.45
CA PHE A 47 25.44 -0.26 24.21
C PHE A 47 24.75 -0.76 25.51
N GLN A 48 25.11 -0.16 26.64
CA GLN A 48 24.58 -0.42 27.96
C GLN A 48 23.12 0.04 27.99
N GLY A 49 22.21 -0.83 28.45
CA GLY A 49 20.76 -0.60 28.34
C GLY A 49 20.16 -0.78 26.93
N ALA A 50 20.87 -1.39 25.97
CA ALA A 50 20.29 -1.71 24.66
C ALA A 50 19.33 -2.91 24.74
N LEU A 51 18.03 -2.64 24.62
CA LEU A 51 16.94 -3.60 24.71
C LEU A 51 16.87 -4.51 23.47
N ARG A 52 16.48 -5.78 23.65
CA ARG A 52 16.09 -6.68 22.55
C ARG A 52 14.66 -6.42 22.10
N PRO A 53 14.27 -6.91 20.89
CA PRO A 53 12.91 -6.72 20.39
C PRO A 53 11.87 -7.41 21.28
N HIS A 54 12.22 -8.48 21.99
CA HIS A 54 11.29 -9.13 22.92
C HIS A 54 11.06 -8.34 24.23
N GLU A 55 12.08 -7.62 24.73
CA GLU A 55 11.97 -6.71 25.88
C GLU A 55 11.18 -5.46 25.49
N THR A 56 11.54 -4.83 24.37
CA THR A 56 10.82 -3.65 23.90
C THR A 56 9.38 -3.98 23.51
N ALA A 57 9.10 -5.14 22.91
CA ALA A 57 7.72 -5.57 22.67
C ALA A 57 6.91 -5.78 23.97
N ARG A 58 7.55 -6.13 25.10
CA ARG A 58 6.88 -6.17 26.41
C ARG A 58 6.56 -4.76 26.91
N LEU A 59 7.50 -3.81 26.82
CA LEU A 59 7.26 -2.40 27.18
C LEU A 59 6.11 -1.79 26.36
N LEU A 60 6.09 -2.03 25.04
CA LEU A 60 5.01 -1.56 24.16
C LEU A 60 3.66 -2.22 24.49
N LYS A 61 3.64 -3.53 24.84
CA LYS A 61 2.42 -4.22 25.31
C LYS A 61 1.92 -3.70 26.66
N GLN A 62 2.81 -3.20 27.51
CA GLN A 62 2.48 -2.54 28.79
C GLN A 62 2.11 -1.05 28.61
N ARG A 63 2.01 -0.56 27.36
CA ARG A 63 1.78 0.85 27.02
C ARG A 63 2.75 1.83 27.69
N PHE A 64 4.01 1.42 27.88
CA PHE A 64 5.05 2.27 28.44
C PHE A 64 5.20 3.57 27.63
N ARG A 65 4.81 4.69 28.24
CA ARG A 65 5.10 6.06 27.80
C ARG A 65 5.85 6.77 28.92
N SER A 66 6.94 7.44 28.56
CA SER A 66 7.71 8.28 29.46
C SER A 66 8.31 9.42 28.64
N PRO A 67 7.80 10.66 28.77
CA PRO A 67 8.35 11.83 28.08
C PRO A 67 9.86 11.96 28.28
N GLY A 68 10.57 12.50 27.28
CA GLY A 68 12.02 12.69 27.33
C GLY A 68 12.89 11.42 27.21
N VAL A 69 12.45 10.24 27.65
CA VAL A 69 13.24 9.00 27.56
C VAL A 69 13.52 8.63 26.10
N ARG A 70 14.70 8.08 25.84
CA ARG A 70 15.14 7.63 24.51
C ARG A 70 15.59 6.18 24.60
N LEU A 71 14.91 5.31 23.86
CA LEU A 71 15.23 3.89 23.83
C LEU A 71 16.43 3.62 22.91
N VAL A 72 17.20 2.60 23.29
CA VAL A 72 18.22 1.96 22.44
C VAL A 72 17.75 0.53 22.20
N VAL A 73 17.62 0.14 20.94
CA VAL A 73 17.13 -1.19 20.56
C VAL A 73 18.14 -1.88 19.64
N CYS A 74 18.45 -3.13 19.97
CA CYS A 74 19.33 -4.00 19.20
C CYS A 74 18.53 -5.20 18.67
N GLY A 75 18.56 -5.47 17.36
CA GLY A 75 17.79 -6.58 16.77
C GLY A 75 18.17 -6.89 15.33
N GLN A 76 17.59 -7.96 14.77
CA GLN A 76 17.77 -8.34 13.38
C GLN A 76 16.61 -7.81 12.53
N VAL A 77 16.89 -7.17 11.40
CA VAL A 77 15.86 -6.69 10.47
C VAL A 77 15.15 -7.89 9.84
N SER A 78 13.89 -8.11 10.22
CA SER A 78 13.05 -9.19 9.69
C SER A 78 12.18 -8.75 8.53
N LEU A 79 11.80 -7.47 8.48
CA LEU A 79 10.94 -6.87 7.47
C LEU A 79 11.48 -5.49 7.08
N LEU A 80 11.40 -5.11 5.81
CA LEU A 80 11.83 -3.80 5.30
C LEU A 80 10.90 -3.32 4.18
N CYS A 81 9.90 -2.52 4.54
CA CYS A 81 8.89 -2.01 3.62
C CYS A 81 9.51 -1.04 2.58
N PRO A 82 8.90 -0.83 1.40
CA PRO A 82 9.36 0.17 0.44
C PRO A 82 9.20 1.60 0.98
N LEU A 83 9.95 2.54 0.41
CA LEU A 83 9.81 3.96 0.73
C LEU A 83 8.54 4.50 0.05
N LEU A 84 7.60 5.03 0.84
CA LEU A 84 6.31 5.53 0.37
C LEU A 84 6.29 7.06 0.38
N ASN A 85 5.69 7.67 -0.64
CA ASN A 85 5.29 9.08 -0.62
C ASN A 85 3.77 9.17 -0.74
N ILE A 86 3.14 9.77 0.27
CA ILE A 86 1.68 9.92 0.38
C ILE A 86 1.39 11.35 0.85
N ALA A 87 0.59 12.08 0.07
CA ALA A 87 0.31 13.51 0.31
C ALA A 87 1.57 14.36 0.56
N GLY A 88 2.67 14.07 -0.15
CA GLY A 88 3.96 14.75 0.00
C GLY A 88 4.84 14.23 1.15
N LYS A 89 4.25 13.67 2.22
CA LYS A 89 4.98 13.06 3.33
C LYS A 89 5.64 11.75 2.86
N THR A 90 6.95 11.61 3.08
CA THR A 90 7.73 10.43 2.66
C THR A 90 8.20 9.66 3.88
N PHE A 91 7.93 8.36 3.95
CA PHE A 91 8.24 7.51 5.10
C PHE A 91 8.40 6.04 4.71
N PHE A 92 8.99 5.24 5.60
CA PHE A 92 8.99 3.78 5.48
C PHE A 92 8.91 3.09 6.84
N CYS A 93 8.45 1.84 6.84
CA CYS A 93 8.45 0.98 8.00
C CYS A 93 9.50 -0.13 7.86
N PHE A 94 10.02 -0.61 8.98
CA PHE A 94 10.78 -1.85 9.05
C PHE A 94 10.55 -2.51 10.41
N THR A 95 10.86 -3.80 10.53
CA THR A 95 10.63 -4.54 11.78
C THR A 95 11.93 -5.17 12.25
N LEU A 96 12.24 -5.00 13.53
CA LEU A 96 13.30 -5.76 14.20
C LEU A 96 12.70 -6.98 14.90
N SER A 97 13.37 -8.13 14.82
CA SER A 97 13.02 -9.33 15.59
C SER A 97 14.23 -9.87 16.33
N ASP A 98 13.96 -10.64 17.39
CA ASP A 98 14.99 -11.51 17.97
C ASP A 98 15.28 -12.71 17.06
N ARG A 99 16.33 -13.47 17.33
CA ARG A 99 16.74 -14.64 16.52
C ARG A 99 15.65 -15.72 16.45
N GLU A 100 14.85 -15.84 17.51
CA GLU A 100 13.75 -16.82 17.62
C GLU A 100 12.43 -16.33 17.00
N ARG A 101 12.39 -15.10 16.46
CA ARG A 101 11.29 -14.49 15.68
C ARG A 101 9.92 -14.34 16.37
N GLU A 102 9.69 -14.87 17.56
CA GLU A 102 8.38 -14.79 18.25
C GLU A 102 7.97 -13.36 18.64
N ASN A 103 8.92 -12.47 18.91
CA ASN A 103 8.64 -11.08 19.25
C ASN A 103 9.35 -10.15 18.25
N SER A 104 8.57 -9.22 17.71
CA SER A 104 8.98 -8.27 16.68
C SER A 104 8.50 -6.86 17.04
N VAL A 105 9.28 -5.86 16.66
CA VAL A 105 9.06 -4.46 17.01
C VAL A 105 9.03 -3.62 15.74
N PRO A 106 7.89 -2.98 15.40
CA PRO A 106 7.79 -2.10 14.26
C PRO A 106 8.50 -0.76 14.51
N MET A 107 9.24 -0.32 13.51
CA MET A 107 9.92 0.97 13.44
C MET A 107 9.30 1.78 12.29
N LEU A 108 8.89 3.02 12.57
CA LEU A 108 8.31 3.96 11.61
C LEU A 108 9.28 5.13 11.41
N VAL A 109 9.81 5.28 10.19
CA VAL A 109 10.77 6.35 9.86
C VAL A 109 10.11 7.41 8.99
N THR A 110 9.74 8.52 9.61
CA THR A 110 9.12 9.69 8.97
C THR A 110 10.07 10.86 8.76
N ASN A 111 11.17 10.92 9.51
CA ASN A 111 12.10 12.06 9.45
C ASN A 111 12.87 12.09 8.11
N PRO A 112 12.77 13.18 7.32
CA PRO A 112 13.46 13.33 6.03
C PRO A 112 14.96 13.07 6.09
N SER A 113 15.65 13.47 7.17
CA SER A 113 17.10 13.29 7.29
C SER A 113 17.51 11.83 7.43
N LEU A 114 16.60 10.96 7.91
CA LEU A 114 16.84 9.54 8.16
C LEU A 114 16.31 8.60 7.07
N LEU A 115 15.61 9.12 6.05
CA LEU A 115 15.07 8.28 4.96
C LEU A 115 16.17 7.52 4.18
N HIS A 116 17.41 8.02 4.21
CA HIS A 116 18.57 7.33 3.63
C HIS A 116 18.85 5.95 4.27
N TRP A 117 18.42 5.71 5.53
CA TRP A 117 18.53 4.41 6.19
C TRP A 117 17.88 3.28 5.39
N ARG A 118 16.86 3.57 4.57
CA ARG A 118 16.22 2.57 3.70
C ARG A 118 17.16 1.95 2.66
N GLN A 119 18.27 2.62 2.34
CA GLN A 119 19.32 2.11 1.45
C GLN A 119 20.46 1.41 2.22
N CYS A 120 20.62 1.70 3.51
CA CYS A 120 21.63 1.09 4.38
C CYS A 120 21.15 -0.22 5.04
N LEU A 121 19.83 -0.43 5.09
CA LEU A 121 19.20 -1.60 5.70
C LEU A 121 18.95 -2.74 4.69
N SER A 122 19.09 -3.98 5.16
CA SER A 122 18.74 -5.21 4.43
C SER A 122 18.13 -6.23 5.38
N VAL A 123 17.15 -7.00 4.88
CA VAL A 123 16.56 -8.12 5.63
C VAL A 123 17.66 -9.15 5.96
N GLY A 124 17.72 -9.54 7.24
CA GLY A 124 18.74 -10.43 7.79
C GLY A 124 19.94 -9.73 8.45
N VAL A 125 20.09 -8.40 8.33
CA VAL A 125 21.17 -7.65 9.00
C VAL A 125 20.80 -7.35 10.45
N SER A 126 21.75 -7.51 11.37
CA SER A 126 21.60 -7.05 12.76
C SER A 126 22.02 -5.59 12.91
N VAL A 127 21.26 -4.80 13.64
CA VAL A 127 21.50 -3.37 13.86
C VAL A 127 21.27 -2.98 15.31
N VAL A 128 21.97 -1.94 15.76
CA VAL A 128 21.61 -1.16 16.95
C VAL A 128 21.11 0.20 16.52
N ILE A 129 20.05 0.69 17.14
CA ILE A 129 19.48 2.01 16.88
C ILE A 129 19.24 2.72 18.21
N SER A 130 19.74 3.95 18.35
CA SER A 130 19.55 4.78 19.55
C SER A 130 18.63 5.98 19.30
N GLY A 131 18.24 6.66 20.38
CA GLY A 131 17.48 7.91 20.28
C GLY A 131 16.00 7.71 19.93
N LEU A 132 15.46 6.49 20.10
CA LEU A 132 14.11 6.14 19.67
C LEU A 132 13.04 6.68 20.64
N ARG A 133 11.92 7.14 20.11
CA ARG A 133 10.69 7.47 20.85
C ARG A 133 9.66 6.36 20.66
N VAL A 134 8.76 6.21 21.63
CA VAL A 134 7.51 5.45 21.47
C VAL A 134 6.46 6.41 20.94
N CYS A 135 5.72 6.03 19.90
CA CYS A 135 4.63 6.81 19.31
C CYS A 135 3.40 5.94 19.10
N THR A 136 2.21 6.54 19.18
CA THR A 136 0.93 5.85 18.98
C THR A 136 0.46 5.96 17.54
N LEU A 137 0.08 4.85 16.92
CA LEU A 137 -0.52 4.84 15.58
C LEU A 137 -2.04 4.65 15.70
N ARG A 138 -2.80 5.74 15.93
CA ARG A 138 -4.28 5.68 16.18
C ARG A 138 -5.03 4.83 15.14
N ARG A 139 -4.63 4.87 13.85
CA ARG A 139 -5.26 4.10 12.75
C ARG A 139 -5.16 2.56 12.83
N VAL A 140 -4.25 2.00 13.62
CA VAL A 140 -4.11 0.54 13.78
C VAL A 140 -4.34 0.18 15.24
N ALA A 141 -5.58 0.31 15.70
CA ALA A 141 -6.00 -0.01 17.08
C ALA A 141 -5.09 0.59 18.17
N ALA A 142 -4.62 1.83 17.97
CA ALA A 142 -3.62 2.50 18.81
C ALA A 142 -2.33 1.69 19.06
N GLN A 143 -1.87 0.93 18.05
CA GLN A 143 -0.61 0.18 18.10
C GLN A 143 0.56 1.13 18.36
N LEU A 144 1.36 0.83 19.38
CA LEU A 144 2.60 1.57 19.64
C LEU A 144 3.71 1.11 18.69
N VAL A 145 4.39 2.09 18.09
CA VAL A 145 5.52 1.92 17.18
C VAL A 145 6.72 2.71 17.69
N LEU A 146 7.92 2.36 17.23
CA LEU A 146 9.13 3.13 17.54
C LEU A 146 9.48 4.09 16.41
N CYS A 147 9.70 5.37 16.76
CA CYS A 147 10.01 6.43 15.82
C CYS A 147 11.43 6.97 16.08
N PRO A 148 12.35 6.93 15.09
CA PRO A 148 13.63 7.62 15.16
C PRO A 148 13.49 9.15 15.17
N THR A 149 14.40 9.81 15.87
CA THR A 149 14.45 11.27 16.06
C THR A 149 15.60 11.89 15.25
N PRO A 150 15.68 13.23 15.07
CA PRO A 150 16.82 13.85 14.40
C PRO A 150 18.20 13.48 14.99
N GLN A 151 18.24 13.07 16.26
CA GLN A 151 19.44 12.65 16.99
C GLN A 151 19.69 11.13 16.92
N SER A 152 18.75 10.34 16.39
CA SER A 152 18.89 8.90 16.27
C SER A 152 20.03 8.49 15.36
N ARG A 153 20.72 7.41 15.75
CA ARG A 153 21.84 6.84 14.99
C ARG A 153 21.61 5.35 14.79
N LEU A 154 22.12 4.84 13.68
CA LEU A 154 21.98 3.45 13.24
C LEU A 154 23.37 2.85 13.02
N TRP A 155 23.64 1.72 13.68
CA TRP A 155 24.90 0.99 13.57
C TRP A 155 24.65 -0.43 13.06
N PRO A 156 25.14 -0.78 11.85
CA PRO A 156 25.07 -2.15 11.35
C PRO A 156 26.14 -3.03 12.03
N LEU A 157 25.72 -4.16 12.59
CA LEU A 157 26.58 -5.11 13.28
C LEU A 157 27.19 -6.12 12.30
N LYS A 158 28.51 -6.10 12.13
CA LYS A 158 29.25 -7.01 11.23
C LYS A 158 29.43 -8.42 11.80
N HIS A 159 29.60 -8.53 13.12
CA HIS A 159 29.78 -9.79 13.83
C HIS A 159 28.91 -9.81 15.08
N PHE A 160 28.17 -10.90 15.29
CA PHE A 160 27.32 -11.03 16.46
C PHE A 160 28.16 -11.53 17.65
N LYS A 161 28.63 -10.58 18.46
CA LYS A 161 28.73 -10.74 19.91
C LYS A 161 27.95 -9.61 20.52
N ALA A 162 26.79 -9.91 21.10
CA ALA A 162 26.08 -8.92 21.90
C ALA A 162 26.97 -8.60 23.13
N PRO A 163 27.03 -7.35 23.63
CA PRO A 163 27.89 -6.99 24.78
C PRO A 163 27.55 -7.68 26.11
N TRP A 164 26.53 -8.56 26.14
CA TRP A 164 25.93 -9.13 27.34
C TRP A 164 25.47 -10.58 27.14
N GLU A 165 26.32 -11.50 26.67
CA GLU A 165 25.92 -12.93 26.56
C GLU A 165 25.67 -13.65 27.92
N THR A 166 25.64 -12.91 29.04
CA THR A 166 25.11 -13.33 30.35
C THR A 166 23.60 -13.09 30.48
N PRO A 167 22.76 -14.14 30.58
CA PRO A 167 21.33 -13.99 30.86
C PRO A 167 21.12 -13.40 32.26
N GLY A 168 20.60 -12.17 32.32
CA GLY A 168 20.25 -11.50 33.59
C GLY A 168 20.34 -9.98 33.54
N GLN A 169 21.31 -9.42 32.81
CA GLN A 169 21.54 -7.96 32.77
C GLN A 169 20.41 -7.19 32.08
N ALA A 170 19.97 -7.60 30.89
CA ALA A 170 18.93 -6.88 30.16
C ALA A 170 17.53 -6.97 30.81
N GLN A 171 17.26 -8.04 31.59
CA GLN A 171 16.05 -8.16 32.40
C GLN A 171 16.09 -7.21 33.61
N ALA A 172 17.27 -6.98 34.19
CA ALA A 172 17.47 -5.96 35.22
C ALA A 172 17.35 -4.53 34.65
N ASP A 173 17.90 -4.26 33.46
CA ASP A 173 17.76 -2.96 32.77
C ASP A 173 16.29 -2.65 32.44
N THR A 174 15.54 -3.66 31.94
CA THR A 174 14.10 -3.53 31.66
C THR A 174 13.30 -3.28 32.95
N GLN A 175 13.61 -4.00 34.04
CA GLN A 175 12.97 -3.76 35.34
C GLN A 175 13.36 -2.40 35.93
N ALA A 176 14.60 -1.93 35.76
CA ALA A 176 15.04 -0.61 36.22
C ALA A 176 14.32 0.52 35.49
N LEU A 177 14.08 0.40 34.17
CA LEU A 177 13.26 1.35 33.42
C LEU A 177 11.81 1.35 33.90
N LEU A 178 11.20 0.17 34.12
CA LEU A 178 9.84 0.07 34.63
C LEU A 178 9.70 0.61 36.06
N SER A 179 10.63 0.28 36.97
CA SER A 179 10.64 0.78 38.35
C SER A 179 10.89 2.29 38.42
N ARG A 180 11.74 2.85 37.54
CA ARG A 180 11.87 4.30 37.40
C ARG A 180 10.57 4.95 36.95
N TRP A 181 9.91 4.40 35.94
CA TRP A 181 8.62 4.91 35.48
C TRP A 181 7.54 4.85 36.57
N THR A 182 7.47 3.75 37.34
CA THR A 182 6.56 3.66 38.50
C THR A 182 6.89 4.66 39.62
N GLN A 183 8.15 5.12 39.74
CA GLN A 183 8.53 6.18 40.67
C GLN A 183 8.24 7.59 40.11
N GLU A 184 8.52 7.83 38.83
CA GLU A 184 8.25 9.10 38.13
C GLU A 184 6.74 9.40 38.14
N GLN A 185 5.89 8.38 37.97
CA GLN A 185 4.42 8.45 38.13
C GLN A 185 3.91 8.72 39.56
N THR A 186 4.80 8.84 40.56
CA THR A 186 4.44 9.18 41.95
C THR A 186 5.00 10.52 42.44
N ALA A 187 5.53 11.35 41.52
CA ALA A 187 6.32 12.53 41.87
C ALA A 187 6.13 13.76 40.95
N GLY A 188 5.09 13.80 40.11
CA GLY A 188 4.72 14.98 39.30
C GLY A 188 4.03 16.06 40.14
N ASP A 189 4.45 17.32 39.92
CA ASP A 189 3.71 18.58 40.15
C ASP A 189 4.65 19.74 39.74
N THR A 190 4.53 20.37 38.55
CA THR A 190 5.48 21.43 38.09
C THR A 190 4.90 22.42 37.05
N ARG A 191 5.28 23.72 37.15
CA ARG A 191 4.74 24.85 36.35
C ARG A 191 5.76 25.47 35.36
N THR A 192 5.29 25.97 34.21
CA THR A 192 6.13 26.56 33.13
C THR A 192 5.50 27.83 32.50
N GLN A 193 6.30 28.69 31.84
CA GLN A 193 5.89 29.85 31.00
C GLN A 193 6.84 30.00 29.80
N GLY A 194 6.38 30.52 28.65
CA GLY A 194 7.25 30.80 27.49
C GLY A 194 6.57 31.57 26.33
N GLN A 195 7.38 32.26 25.51
CA GLN A 195 6.99 32.95 24.27
C GLN A 195 7.83 32.40 23.11
N THR A 196 7.26 32.22 21.90
CA THR A 196 7.96 31.68 20.72
C THR A 196 7.49 32.32 19.42
N GLU A 197 8.43 32.60 18.51
CA GLU A 197 8.18 33.07 17.13
C GLU A 197 8.70 32.00 16.11
N GLU A 198 7.98 31.83 14.99
CA GLU A 198 8.22 30.88 13.86
C GLU A 198 7.77 29.40 13.99
N GLN A 199 7.62 28.77 12.80
CA GLN A 199 6.93 27.50 12.53
C GLN A 199 7.32 26.34 13.48
N THR A 200 6.33 25.85 14.23
CA THR A 200 6.50 24.85 15.28
C THR A 200 5.59 23.63 15.06
N LEU A 201 6.11 22.46 15.44
CA LEU A 201 5.37 21.20 15.58
C LEU A 201 5.56 20.75 17.03
N THR A 202 4.50 20.75 17.83
CA THR A 202 4.55 20.49 19.27
C THR A 202 3.43 19.55 19.66
N ASP A 203 3.79 18.31 19.98
CA ASP A 203 2.92 17.33 20.63
C ASP A 203 3.09 17.53 22.15
N THR A 204 2.01 17.89 22.87
CA THR A 204 2.06 18.16 24.32
C THR A 204 0.97 17.37 25.05
N GLU A 205 1.35 16.25 25.67
CA GLU A 205 0.51 15.50 26.61
C GLU A 205 0.85 16.01 28.04
N THR A 206 -0.13 16.52 28.79
CA THR A 206 0.08 17.06 30.15
C THR A 206 -0.95 16.52 31.14
N ASP A 207 -0.53 15.55 31.97
CA ASP A 207 -1.32 14.99 33.06
C ASP A 207 -1.04 15.76 34.36
N GLU A 208 -1.54 16.99 34.54
CA GLU A 208 -1.59 17.72 35.84
C GLU A 208 -2.14 19.17 35.71
N GLN A 209 -2.48 19.82 36.84
CA GLN A 209 -3.00 21.19 36.91
C GLN A 209 -1.98 22.23 36.39
N THR A 210 -2.15 22.65 35.13
CA THR A 210 -1.21 23.55 34.44
C THR A 210 -1.74 24.99 34.43
N ALA A 211 -0.90 25.96 34.84
CA ALA A 211 -1.25 27.38 34.83
C ALA A 211 -0.14 28.24 34.20
N GLY A 212 -0.39 28.77 33.01
CA GLY A 212 0.55 29.60 32.26
C GLY A 212 -0.06 30.22 31.01
N ASP A 213 0.44 31.39 30.64
CA ASP A 213 -0.05 32.22 29.55
C ASP A 213 0.85 32.06 28.32
N THR A 214 0.29 32.02 27.11
CA THR A 214 1.05 31.76 25.87
C THR A 214 0.61 32.65 24.71
N GLU A 215 1.58 33.25 24.03
CA GLU A 215 1.42 34.05 22.81
C GLU A 215 2.18 33.36 21.65
N THR A 216 1.60 33.30 20.44
CA THR A 216 2.25 32.68 19.26
C THR A 216 1.84 33.33 17.93
N GLU A 217 2.82 33.64 17.09
CA GLU A 217 2.62 34.09 15.70
C GLU A 217 3.22 33.08 14.70
N GLY A 218 2.44 32.52 13.76
CA GLY A 218 2.98 31.65 12.71
C GLY A 218 2.04 30.64 12.04
N GLN A 219 2.61 29.63 11.37
CA GLN A 219 1.89 28.42 10.96
C GLN A 219 2.20 27.29 11.94
N THR A 220 1.18 26.70 12.55
CA THR A 220 1.34 25.81 13.71
C THR A 220 0.51 24.54 13.57
N LEU A 221 1.08 23.40 13.97
CA LEU A 221 0.34 22.15 14.20
C LEU A 221 0.57 21.70 15.65
N THR A 222 -0.50 21.52 16.39
CA THR A 222 -0.50 21.18 17.82
C THR A 222 -1.55 20.12 18.12
N ASP A 223 -1.11 18.96 18.57
CA ASP A 223 -1.95 17.94 19.18
C ASP A 223 -1.77 18.07 20.70
N THR A 224 -2.84 18.40 21.43
CA THR A 224 -2.80 18.65 22.89
C THR A 224 -3.85 17.82 23.63
N GLU A 225 -3.40 16.94 24.51
CA GLU A 225 -4.25 16.19 25.45
C GLU A 225 -3.99 16.74 26.86
N THR A 226 -5.04 17.16 27.58
CA THR A 226 -4.94 17.68 28.96
C THR A 226 -6.03 17.08 29.86
N GLU A 227 -5.63 16.29 30.86
CA GLU A 227 -6.51 15.89 31.97
C GLU A 227 -6.24 16.79 33.19
N GLY A 228 -7.20 17.63 33.58
CA GLY A 228 -7.06 18.55 34.71
C GLY A 228 -7.84 19.87 34.58
N GLN A 229 -7.59 20.80 35.50
CA GLN A 229 -8.13 22.17 35.43
C GLN A 229 -7.06 23.14 34.90
N PRO A 230 -7.02 23.44 33.59
CA PRO A 230 -6.10 24.44 33.05
C PRO A 230 -6.62 25.86 33.34
N ALA A 231 -5.70 26.76 33.68
CA ALA A 231 -5.99 28.18 33.86
C ALA A 231 -4.88 29.06 33.25
N GLY A 232 -5.21 29.78 32.17
CA GLY A 232 -4.28 30.65 31.46
C GLY A 232 -4.89 31.20 30.17
N ASP A 233 -4.43 32.37 29.75
CA ASP A 233 -4.92 33.04 28.55
C ASP A 233 -4.05 32.70 27.33
N THR A 234 -4.65 32.60 26.14
CA THR A 234 -3.94 32.24 24.90
C THR A 234 -4.32 33.16 23.73
N GLN A 235 -3.32 33.75 23.08
CA GLN A 235 -3.47 34.53 21.85
C GLN A 235 -2.67 33.92 20.69
N THR A 236 -3.28 33.81 19.50
CA THR A 236 -2.65 33.23 18.29
C THR A 236 -3.04 33.98 17.02
N GLU A 237 -2.05 34.34 16.19
CA GLU A 237 -2.26 34.89 14.83
C GLU A 237 -1.63 33.97 13.77
N GLY A 238 -2.41 33.47 12.79
CA GLY A 238 -1.83 32.60 11.74
C GLY A 238 -2.73 31.61 10.97
N GLN A 239 -2.12 30.53 10.45
CA GLN A 239 -2.85 29.36 9.92
C GLN A 239 -2.57 28.15 10.80
N THR A 240 -3.61 27.54 11.35
CA THR A 240 -3.48 26.59 12.46
C THR A 240 -4.30 25.32 12.19
N LEU A 241 -3.73 24.14 12.47
CA LEU A 241 -4.52 22.92 12.71
C LEU A 241 -4.28 22.48 14.15
N THR A 242 -5.36 22.30 14.92
CA THR A 242 -5.31 21.92 16.34
C THR A 242 -6.30 20.80 16.61
N ASP A 243 -5.80 19.67 17.09
CA ASP A 243 -6.62 18.63 17.70
C ASP A 243 -6.43 18.76 19.22
N THR A 244 -7.50 19.13 19.94
CA THR A 244 -7.46 19.39 21.38
C THR A 244 -8.55 18.62 22.10
N GLU A 245 -8.14 17.73 23.02
CA GLU A 245 -9.02 17.01 23.93
C GLU A 245 -8.73 17.49 25.37
N THR A 246 -9.76 17.92 26.10
CA THR A 246 -9.63 18.43 27.49
C THR A 246 -10.71 17.83 28.38
N GLU A 247 -10.28 17.11 29.42
CA GLU A 247 -11.17 16.63 30.49
C GLU A 247 -10.94 17.42 31.79
N GLY A 248 -11.90 18.29 32.11
CA GLY A 248 -11.91 19.13 33.31
C GLY A 248 -12.56 20.50 33.08
N GLN A 249 -12.52 21.38 34.08
CA GLN A 249 -13.09 22.74 33.99
C GLN A 249 -12.01 23.77 33.62
N PRO A 250 -11.91 24.24 32.36
CA PRO A 250 -10.99 25.30 31.97
C PRO A 250 -11.49 26.68 32.41
N ALA A 251 -10.56 27.55 32.80
CA ALA A 251 -10.83 28.97 33.07
C ALA A 251 -9.74 29.87 32.45
N GLY A 252 -10.05 30.50 31.32
CA GLY A 252 -9.15 31.40 30.58
C GLY A 252 -9.78 31.88 29.28
N ASP A 253 -9.33 33.03 28.80
CA ASP A 253 -9.80 33.64 27.56
C ASP A 253 -8.93 33.18 26.37
N THR A 254 -9.56 32.97 25.22
CA THR A 254 -8.89 32.51 23.99
C THR A 254 -9.23 33.43 22.83
N GLN A 255 -8.22 33.97 22.15
CA GLN A 255 -8.39 34.82 20.96
C GLN A 255 -7.51 34.33 19.81
N THR A 256 -8.12 34.10 18.65
CA THR A 256 -7.45 33.57 17.46
C THR A 256 -7.85 34.34 16.20
N GLU A 257 -6.88 34.88 15.46
CA GLU A 257 -7.12 35.52 14.15
C GLU A 257 -6.40 34.74 13.03
N GLY A 258 -7.17 34.09 12.13
CA GLY A 258 -6.56 33.18 11.16
C GLY A 258 -7.51 32.30 10.34
N GLN A 259 -6.94 31.42 9.50
CA GLN A 259 -7.66 30.26 8.94
C GLN A 259 -7.33 29.02 9.75
N THR A 260 -8.35 28.39 10.32
CA THR A 260 -8.20 27.29 11.28
C THR A 260 -9.02 26.07 10.84
N LEU A 261 -8.50 24.87 11.06
CA LEU A 261 -9.32 23.66 11.20
C LEU A 261 -9.06 23.09 12.59
N THR A 262 -10.12 22.91 13.36
CA THR A 262 -10.12 22.46 14.76
C THR A 262 -11.05 21.27 14.91
N ASP A 263 -10.51 20.13 15.34
CA ASP A 263 -11.31 19.09 16.00
C ASP A 263 -11.12 19.31 17.51
N THR A 264 -12.22 19.52 18.25
CA THR A 264 -12.17 19.84 19.69
C THR A 264 -13.31 19.14 20.41
N GLU A 265 -12.95 18.24 21.33
CA GLU A 265 -13.90 17.58 22.23
C GLU A 265 -13.65 18.06 23.67
N THR A 266 -14.73 18.31 24.41
CA THR A 266 -14.68 18.87 25.76
C THR A 266 -15.88 18.34 26.55
N GLU A 267 -15.64 17.59 27.62
CA GLU A 267 -16.70 17.18 28.54
C GLU A 267 -16.86 18.20 29.69
N GLU A 268 -18.09 18.76 29.77
CA GLU A 268 -18.61 19.66 30.80
C GLU A 268 -18.13 21.14 30.84
N GLN A 269 -18.61 21.89 31.85
CA GLN A 269 -18.99 23.31 31.73
C GLN A 269 -17.83 24.31 31.64
N ARG A 270 -17.81 25.09 30.54
CA ARG A 270 -16.96 26.28 30.34
C ARG A 270 -17.65 27.57 30.83
N THR A 271 -16.91 28.42 31.54
CA THR A 271 -17.25 29.84 31.76
C THR A 271 -16.14 30.73 31.23
N GLY A 272 -16.37 31.35 30.07
CA GLY A 272 -15.45 32.27 29.40
C GLY A 272 -16.01 32.63 28.02
N ASP A 273 -15.73 33.83 27.54
CA ASP A 273 -16.18 34.28 26.22
C ASP A 273 -15.26 33.70 25.13
N THR A 274 -15.77 33.52 23.91
CA THR A 274 -14.97 33.01 22.78
C THR A 274 -15.41 33.70 21.50
N TRP A 275 -14.43 34.11 20.67
CA TRP A 275 -14.67 34.84 19.43
C TRP A 275 -13.86 34.22 18.29
N THR A 276 -14.56 33.75 17.24
CA THR A 276 -13.96 33.00 16.13
C THR A 276 -14.56 33.43 14.79
N GLN A 277 -13.79 33.39 13.70
CA GLN A 277 -14.26 33.65 12.33
C GLN A 277 -13.81 32.52 11.39
N GLU A 278 -14.75 31.67 10.96
CA GLU A 278 -14.45 30.39 10.29
C GLU A 278 -14.78 30.33 8.79
N GLN A 279 -14.15 29.39 8.09
CA GLN A 279 -14.73 28.75 6.90
C GLN A 279 -14.53 27.22 6.92
N THR A 280 -15.62 26.51 7.23
CA THR A 280 -15.89 25.06 7.04
C THR A 280 -15.04 24.04 7.82
N GLY A 281 -15.67 23.44 8.83
CA GLY A 281 -15.38 22.15 9.48
C GLY A 281 -16.69 21.59 10.08
N ASP A 282 -16.78 20.28 10.36
CA ASP A 282 -17.97 19.67 10.97
C ASP A 282 -17.84 19.67 12.51
N THR A 283 -18.77 20.34 13.22
CA THR A 283 -18.80 20.34 14.70
C THR A 283 -19.87 19.38 15.21
N GLN A 284 -19.52 18.47 16.14
CA GLN A 284 -20.49 17.78 17.00
C GLN A 284 -20.44 18.35 18.41
N LYS A 285 -21.61 18.54 19.02
CA LYS A 285 -21.77 19.13 20.36
C LYS A 285 -23.01 18.53 21.01
N GLU A 286 -22.86 17.77 22.09
CA GLU A 286 -24.00 17.29 22.87
C GLU A 286 -24.30 18.27 24.01
N GLU A 287 -25.37 19.07 23.86
CA GLU A 287 -25.88 19.94 24.93
C GLU A 287 -27.14 19.31 25.56
N GLN A 288 -27.07 18.97 26.85
CA GLN A 288 -28.27 18.62 27.61
C GLN A 288 -29.01 19.88 28.08
N THR A 289 -30.15 20.17 27.47
CA THR A 289 -31.12 21.18 27.96
C THR A 289 -32.38 20.49 28.47
N ALA A 290 -32.84 20.91 29.65
CA ALA A 290 -34.08 20.41 30.25
C ALA A 290 -35.29 21.25 29.81
N GLY A 291 -36.29 20.63 29.18
CA GLY A 291 -37.57 21.28 28.84
C GLY A 291 -38.51 20.36 28.05
N ASP A 292 -39.76 20.23 28.51
CA ASP A 292 -40.76 19.29 27.97
C ASP A 292 -41.39 19.70 26.62
N THR A 293 -41.83 18.73 25.79
CA THR A 293 -43.24 18.57 25.30
C THR A 293 -43.37 17.70 24.02
N TRP A 294 -44.10 16.57 24.15
CA TRP A 294 -44.92 15.78 23.19
C TRP A 294 -44.92 16.11 21.67
N THR A 295 -44.90 15.17 20.72
CA THR A 295 -45.92 14.12 20.39
C THR A 295 -45.38 13.24 19.22
N GLN A 296 -45.87 12.06 18.80
CA GLN A 296 -46.94 11.10 19.18
C GLN A 296 -46.62 9.71 18.56
N GLU A 297 -47.13 8.59 19.10
CA GLU A 297 -47.02 7.23 18.50
C GLU A 297 -48.32 6.73 17.83
N GLN A 298 -48.19 5.89 16.80
CA GLN A 298 -49.18 4.84 16.47
C GLN A 298 -48.49 3.52 16.13
N THR A 299 -48.95 2.45 16.79
CA THR A 299 -48.41 1.08 16.73
C THR A 299 -49.29 0.17 15.87
N ALA A 300 -48.70 -0.79 15.13
CA ALA A 300 -49.00 -2.23 15.19
C ALA A 300 -48.60 -3.00 13.92
N GLY A 301 -48.13 -4.25 14.11
CA GLY A 301 -48.25 -5.32 13.10
C GLY A 301 -46.95 -5.98 12.62
N GLN A 302 -46.48 -7.01 13.32
CA GLN A 302 -45.55 -8.01 12.77
C GLN A 302 -46.30 -9.00 11.87
N MET A 303 -45.67 -9.50 10.79
CA MET A 303 -45.76 -10.92 10.41
C MET A 303 -44.67 -11.34 9.43
N ASP A 304 -44.00 -12.47 9.70
CA ASP A 304 -43.20 -13.23 8.73
C ASP A 304 -44.08 -13.94 7.69
N PRO A 305 -43.47 -14.47 6.60
CA PRO A 305 -43.84 -15.84 6.24
C PRO A 305 -42.67 -16.74 5.79
N GLU A 306 -42.72 -17.98 6.30
CA GLU A 306 -42.06 -19.19 5.77
C GLU A 306 -42.85 -19.75 4.55
N PRO A 307 -42.27 -20.63 3.71
CA PRO A 307 -43.09 -21.59 2.95
C PRO A 307 -42.62 -23.06 3.00
N ASP A 308 -43.63 -23.95 3.07
CA ASP A 308 -43.52 -25.42 3.17
C ASP A 308 -43.45 -26.14 1.80
N ARG A 309 -43.22 -27.45 1.83
CA ARG A 309 -42.96 -28.38 0.73
C ARG A 309 -44.23 -28.88 0.01
N THR A 310 -44.08 -29.34 -1.23
CA THR A 310 -44.88 -30.46 -1.77
C THR A 310 -44.14 -31.23 -2.88
N THR A 311 -44.55 -32.47 -3.15
CA THR A 311 -43.81 -33.47 -3.96
C THR A 311 -44.51 -33.85 -5.27
N GLY A 312 -43.74 -34.20 -6.31
CA GLY A 312 -44.27 -34.80 -7.55
C GLY A 312 -43.18 -35.09 -8.61
N PRO A 313 -43.10 -36.29 -9.25
CA PRO A 313 -41.93 -36.68 -10.05
C PRO A 313 -42.18 -36.81 -11.57
N LYS A 314 -41.11 -36.63 -12.39
CA LYS A 314 -40.71 -37.55 -13.50
C LYS A 314 -39.46 -37.09 -14.29
N THR A 315 -38.73 -38.10 -14.77
CA THR A 315 -37.80 -38.22 -15.93
C THR A 315 -37.96 -37.17 -17.06
N ASP A 316 -36.94 -36.82 -17.87
CA ASP A 316 -35.91 -37.71 -18.43
C ASP A 316 -34.61 -36.99 -18.94
N ARG A 317 -33.55 -37.79 -19.11
CA ARG A 317 -32.23 -37.60 -19.79
C ARG A 317 -31.83 -36.23 -20.39
N GLN A 318 -30.74 -35.67 -19.86
CA GLN A 318 -29.77 -34.85 -20.63
C GLN A 318 -28.56 -35.70 -21.07
N PRO A 319 -28.03 -35.54 -22.30
CA PRO A 319 -26.72 -36.05 -22.66
C PRO A 319 -25.62 -35.14 -22.06
N VAL A 320 -24.76 -35.71 -21.22
CA VAL A 320 -23.71 -34.95 -20.54
C VAL A 320 -22.55 -34.64 -21.49
N SER A 321 -22.51 -33.42 -22.04
CA SER A 321 -21.34 -32.90 -22.74
C SER A 321 -20.31 -32.39 -21.73
N VAL A 322 -19.41 -33.26 -21.28
CA VAL A 322 -18.29 -32.89 -20.39
C VAL A 322 -17.21 -32.16 -21.21
N LYS A 323 -17.44 -30.87 -21.51
CA LYS A 323 -16.31 -29.96 -21.78
C LYS A 323 -15.68 -29.57 -20.43
N PRO A 324 -14.34 -29.56 -20.29
CA PRO A 324 -13.70 -29.20 -19.04
C PRO A 324 -13.91 -27.71 -18.77
N VAL A 325 -14.92 -27.37 -17.97
CA VAL A 325 -15.04 -26.04 -17.38
C VAL A 325 -13.83 -25.87 -16.48
N LEU A 326 -12.89 -25.00 -16.91
CA LEU A 326 -11.79 -24.54 -16.07
C LEU A 326 -12.39 -23.92 -14.81
N ARG A 327 -12.40 -24.69 -13.72
CA ARG A 327 -12.90 -24.21 -12.43
C ARG A 327 -11.95 -23.11 -11.95
N CYS A 328 -12.45 -21.87 -11.98
CA CYS A 328 -11.84 -20.78 -11.23
C CYS A 328 -11.72 -21.25 -9.77
N THR A 329 -10.50 -21.18 -9.22
CA THR A 329 -10.25 -21.55 -7.81
C THR A 329 -9.65 -20.36 -7.11
N ALA A 330 -10.34 -19.87 -6.07
CA ALA A 330 -9.72 -18.99 -5.09
C ALA A 330 -8.55 -19.75 -4.44
N LYS A 331 -7.37 -19.14 -4.45
CA LYS A 331 -6.16 -19.69 -3.84
C LYS A 331 -5.49 -18.65 -2.99
N ARG A 332 -4.92 -19.09 -1.87
CA ARG A 332 -4.01 -18.26 -1.08
C ARG A 332 -2.61 -18.29 -1.69
N SER A 333 -1.96 -17.14 -1.76
CA SER A 333 -0.56 -17.03 -2.15
C SER A 333 0.35 -17.54 -1.02
N LYS A 334 1.61 -17.81 -1.34
CA LYS A 334 2.64 -18.15 -0.35
C LYS A 334 3.65 -17.02 -0.28
N VAL A 335 4.00 -16.57 0.91
CA VAL A 335 5.08 -15.59 1.09
C VAL A 335 6.42 -16.35 1.05
N ILE A 336 7.33 -15.91 0.20
CA ILE A 336 8.68 -16.50 0.03
C ILE A 336 9.74 -15.40 -0.10
N ASP A 337 11.01 -15.80 0.00
CA ASP A 337 12.15 -15.02 -0.46
C ASP A 337 12.63 -15.57 -1.81
N TYR A 338 13.15 -14.70 -2.68
CA TYR A 338 13.63 -15.07 -4.02
C TYR A 338 14.85 -14.24 -4.43
N LYS A 339 15.82 -14.86 -5.12
CA LYS A 339 16.93 -14.15 -5.76
C LYS A 339 16.99 -14.61 -7.22
N GLY A 340 17.14 -13.65 -8.14
CA GLY A 340 17.10 -13.94 -9.58
C GLY A 340 17.56 -12.75 -10.41
N VAL A 341 17.66 -12.95 -11.72
CA VAL A 341 18.10 -11.93 -12.68
C VAL A 341 16.93 -11.52 -13.55
N ILE A 342 16.70 -10.21 -13.73
CA ILE A 342 15.69 -9.71 -14.68
C ILE A 342 16.08 -10.18 -16.10
N SER A 343 15.34 -11.13 -16.67
CA SER A 343 15.55 -11.60 -18.04
C SER A 343 14.96 -10.61 -19.05
N ARG A 344 13.77 -10.09 -18.76
CA ARG A 344 13.00 -9.28 -19.70
C ARG A 344 12.07 -8.29 -19.00
N VAL A 345 11.78 -7.17 -19.67
CA VAL A 345 10.69 -6.25 -19.31
C VAL A 345 9.44 -6.70 -20.08
N LEU A 346 8.35 -7.00 -19.37
CA LEU A 346 7.09 -7.39 -20.01
C LEU A 346 6.27 -6.13 -20.33
N ILE A 347 5.93 -5.33 -19.32
CA ILE A 347 5.24 -4.04 -19.47
C ILE A 347 5.76 -3.10 -18.37
N ALA A 348 6.76 -2.27 -18.71
CA ALA A 348 7.38 -1.34 -17.75
C ALA A 348 6.37 -0.37 -17.10
N GLU A 349 5.44 0.19 -17.87
CA GLU A 349 4.41 1.10 -17.33
C GLU A 349 3.47 0.40 -16.32
N ALA A 350 3.35 -0.93 -16.35
CA ALA A 350 2.58 -1.73 -15.41
C ALA A 350 3.45 -2.35 -14.29
N GLY A 351 4.75 -2.08 -14.26
CA GLY A 351 5.66 -2.71 -13.31
C GLY A 351 5.74 -4.23 -13.47
N LEU A 352 5.57 -4.74 -14.70
CA LEU A 352 5.60 -6.16 -15.03
C LEU A 352 6.93 -6.53 -15.71
N TYR A 353 7.64 -7.47 -15.11
CA TYR A 353 8.96 -7.95 -15.51
C TYR A 353 8.98 -9.48 -15.53
N GLU A 354 10.06 -10.04 -16.06
CA GLU A 354 10.37 -11.47 -16.07
C GLU A 354 11.75 -11.66 -15.44
N LEU A 355 11.85 -12.69 -14.60
CA LEU A 355 13.06 -13.14 -13.92
C LEU A 355 13.42 -14.53 -14.46
N ASP A 356 14.72 -14.73 -14.69
CA ASP A 356 15.34 -16.03 -14.98
C ASP A 356 14.72 -16.79 -16.18
N GLY A 357 14.00 -16.09 -17.06
CA GLY A 357 13.35 -16.62 -18.27
C GLY A 357 11.98 -17.30 -18.06
N GLU A 358 11.56 -17.52 -16.81
CA GLU A 358 10.35 -18.32 -16.51
C GLU A 358 9.42 -17.72 -15.43
N VAL A 359 9.92 -16.81 -14.59
CA VAL A 359 9.21 -16.29 -13.41
C VAL A 359 8.79 -14.85 -13.64
N GLY A 360 7.50 -14.57 -13.71
CA GLY A 360 7.04 -13.18 -13.81
C GLY A 360 7.16 -12.44 -12.48
N LEU A 361 7.40 -11.13 -12.53
CA LEU A 361 7.47 -10.23 -11.39
C LEU A 361 6.49 -9.06 -11.57
N CYS A 362 5.67 -8.80 -10.54
CA CYS A 362 4.70 -7.72 -10.50
C CYS A 362 4.99 -6.75 -9.34
N LEU A 363 5.32 -5.50 -9.70
CA LEU A 363 5.62 -4.41 -8.76
C LEU A 363 4.45 -3.45 -8.55
N ALA A 364 3.32 -3.66 -9.21
CA ALA A 364 2.20 -2.71 -9.27
C ALA A 364 1.52 -2.40 -7.92
N TYR A 365 1.67 -3.29 -6.95
CA TYR A 365 1.06 -3.17 -5.62
C TYR A 365 1.97 -2.45 -4.60
N GLN A 366 3.15 -1.95 -5.00
CA GLN A 366 4.01 -1.11 -4.15
C GLN A 366 4.55 0.12 -4.89
N GLN A 367 4.85 1.19 -4.14
CA GLN A 367 5.56 2.33 -4.72
C GLN A 367 7.04 1.98 -4.94
N VAL A 368 7.50 2.13 -6.18
CA VAL A 368 8.92 2.05 -6.52
C VAL A 368 9.42 3.47 -6.79
N LEU A 369 10.02 4.09 -5.76
CA LEU A 369 10.64 5.40 -5.91
C LEU A 369 11.85 5.35 -6.85
N ASN A 370 12.31 6.52 -7.29
CA ASN A 370 13.34 6.66 -8.32
C ASN A 370 12.98 5.96 -9.65
N TYR A 371 11.69 5.78 -9.94
CA TYR A 371 11.14 5.28 -11.22
C TYR A 371 11.64 3.89 -11.64
N GLY A 372 12.04 3.04 -10.69
CA GLY A 372 12.62 1.73 -10.99
C GLY A 372 14.01 1.77 -11.63
N ARG A 373 14.81 2.82 -11.36
CA ARG A 373 16.23 2.87 -11.73
C ARG A 373 16.96 1.59 -11.30
N GLY A 374 17.76 1.03 -12.21
CA GLY A 374 18.43 -0.27 -12.07
C GLY A 374 17.57 -1.51 -12.38
N LEU A 375 16.23 -1.42 -12.47
CA LEU A 375 15.36 -2.54 -12.84
C LEU A 375 15.32 -2.74 -14.36
N ARG A 376 16.39 -3.33 -14.90
CA ARG A 376 16.59 -3.53 -16.34
C ARG A 376 17.17 -4.92 -16.64
N PRO A 377 17.00 -5.47 -17.86
CA PRO A 377 17.48 -6.81 -18.19
C PRO A 377 18.96 -7.01 -17.86
N GLY A 378 19.29 -8.11 -17.17
CA GLY A 378 20.61 -8.42 -16.64
C GLY A 378 20.90 -7.91 -15.22
N ALA A 379 19.98 -7.18 -14.57
CA ALA A 379 20.13 -6.78 -13.18
C ALA A 379 19.74 -7.92 -12.23
N GLU A 380 20.56 -8.16 -11.21
CA GLU A 380 20.31 -9.15 -10.16
C GLU A 380 19.50 -8.51 -9.03
N VAL A 381 18.36 -9.12 -8.72
CA VAL A 381 17.42 -8.66 -7.70
C VAL A 381 17.23 -9.70 -6.60
N LYS A 382 17.08 -9.19 -5.36
CA LYS A 382 16.66 -9.96 -4.20
C LYS A 382 15.31 -9.43 -3.74
N LEU A 383 14.38 -10.36 -3.57
CA LEU A 383 13.04 -10.17 -3.06
C LEU A 383 12.95 -10.87 -1.71
N SER A 384 12.43 -10.18 -0.70
CA SER A 384 12.09 -10.79 0.58
C SER A 384 10.65 -10.46 0.96
N HIS A 385 9.92 -11.44 1.52
CA HIS A 385 8.47 -11.36 1.74
C HIS A 385 7.65 -11.05 0.46
N VAL A 386 7.91 -11.79 -0.64
CA VAL A 386 7.14 -11.66 -1.90
C VAL A 386 6.05 -12.72 -2.02
N HIS A 387 4.89 -12.37 -2.58
CA HIS A 387 3.78 -13.32 -2.76
C HIS A 387 3.97 -14.17 -4.02
N PHE A 388 4.27 -15.45 -3.83
CA PHE A 388 4.27 -16.48 -4.87
C PHE A 388 2.84 -16.89 -5.25
N MET A 389 2.56 -16.89 -6.55
CA MET A 389 1.29 -17.27 -7.15
C MET A 389 1.51 -18.19 -8.36
N TYR A 390 0.60 -19.14 -8.57
CA TYR A 390 0.65 -20.08 -9.68
C TYR A 390 -0.61 -20.00 -10.54
N ARG A 391 -0.41 -19.64 -11.81
CA ARG A 391 -1.42 -19.35 -12.85
C ARG A 391 -2.48 -18.32 -12.43
N PRO A 392 -2.08 -17.09 -12.02
CA PRO A 392 -3.02 -16.00 -11.75
C PRO A 392 -3.66 -15.42 -13.03
N SER A 393 -3.03 -15.59 -14.20
CA SER A 393 -3.53 -15.16 -15.50
C SER A 393 -3.03 -16.11 -16.60
N PRO A 394 -3.81 -16.34 -17.68
CA PRO A 394 -3.34 -17.12 -18.84
C PRO A 394 -2.42 -16.32 -19.78
N HIS A 395 -2.29 -15.00 -19.60
CA HIS A 395 -1.56 -14.11 -20.51
C HIS A 395 -0.12 -13.78 -20.07
N PHE A 396 0.32 -14.33 -18.93
CA PHE A 396 1.60 -14.03 -18.27
C PHE A 396 2.27 -15.33 -17.81
N PRO A 397 3.56 -15.32 -17.41
CA PRO A 397 4.24 -16.52 -16.93
C PRO A 397 3.44 -17.27 -15.85
N PRO A 398 3.43 -18.62 -15.86
CA PRO A 398 2.61 -19.42 -14.96
C PRO A 398 3.04 -19.29 -13.50
N THR A 399 4.29 -18.91 -13.24
CA THR A 399 4.80 -18.56 -11.91
C THR A 399 4.92 -17.05 -11.82
N LEU A 400 4.30 -16.44 -10.82
CA LEU A 400 4.32 -14.99 -10.63
C LEU A 400 4.68 -14.63 -9.18
N LEU A 401 5.59 -13.67 -9.03
CA LEU A 401 5.98 -13.04 -7.78
C LEU A 401 5.36 -11.64 -7.71
N CYS A 402 4.47 -11.40 -6.75
CA CYS A 402 3.77 -10.13 -6.58
C CYS A 402 4.21 -9.42 -5.30
N CYS A 403 4.62 -8.16 -5.44
CA CYS A 403 5.19 -7.39 -4.35
C CYS A 403 4.15 -6.52 -3.64
N CYS A 404 3.93 -6.78 -2.35
CA CYS A 404 3.10 -5.97 -1.45
C CYS A 404 3.94 -4.90 -0.72
N LEU A 405 3.36 -4.12 0.18
CA LEU A 405 4.09 -3.15 1.01
C LEU A 405 5.01 -3.80 2.05
N ARG A 406 4.94 -5.12 2.24
CA ARG A 406 5.92 -5.89 3.03
C ARG A 406 7.10 -6.39 2.21
N THR A 407 7.01 -6.38 0.88
CA THR A 407 8.04 -6.95 0.03
C THR A 407 9.26 -6.03 -0.06
N ALA A 408 10.39 -6.50 0.43
CA ALA A 408 11.67 -5.83 0.25
C ALA A 408 12.24 -6.20 -1.13
N LEU A 409 12.21 -5.27 -2.08
CA LEU A 409 12.98 -5.36 -3.34
C LEU A 409 14.35 -4.66 -3.14
N GLN A 410 15.42 -5.38 -3.45
CA GLN A 410 16.80 -4.91 -3.45
C GLN A 410 17.49 -5.28 -4.76
N ILE A 411 18.39 -4.41 -5.24
CA ILE A 411 19.27 -4.69 -6.38
C ILE A 411 20.62 -5.11 -5.82
N GLU A 412 21.00 -6.36 -6.04
CA GLU A 412 22.28 -6.93 -5.58
C GLU A 412 23.40 -6.70 -6.60
N GLY A 413 23.05 -6.65 -7.89
CA GLY A 413 23.97 -6.41 -8.99
C GLY A 413 23.32 -5.59 -10.10
N PHE A 414 23.99 -4.51 -10.52
CA PHE A 414 23.56 -3.74 -11.68
C PHE A 414 23.82 -4.49 -12.99
N SER A 415 23.00 -4.24 -14.00
CA SER A 415 23.11 -4.92 -15.29
C SER A 415 24.37 -4.49 -16.06
N ALA A 416 25.15 -5.48 -16.51
CA ALA A 416 26.24 -5.27 -17.47
C ALA A 416 25.75 -5.09 -18.92
N VAL A 417 24.46 -5.25 -19.20
CA VAL A 417 23.88 -5.20 -20.56
C VAL A 417 23.54 -3.76 -20.94
N GLY A 418 23.82 -3.37 -22.19
CA GLY A 418 23.36 -2.12 -22.80
C GLY A 418 21.85 -2.16 -23.11
N SER A 419 21.01 -2.07 -22.08
CA SER A 419 19.55 -2.07 -22.19
C SER A 419 18.98 -0.65 -22.17
N GLU A 420 17.96 -0.35 -22.98
CA GLU A 420 17.21 0.90 -22.87
C GLU A 420 16.58 1.04 -21.47
N PHE A 421 16.69 2.23 -20.85
CA PHE A 421 16.05 2.51 -19.57
C PHE A 421 14.56 2.78 -19.76
N MET A 422 13.72 1.82 -19.35
CA MET A 422 12.26 1.94 -19.36
C MET A 422 11.73 2.17 -17.92
N PRO A 423 11.41 3.43 -17.54
CA PRO A 423 11.03 3.76 -16.16
C PRO A 423 9.63 3.28 -15.79
N PHE A 424 9.48 2.73 -14.58
CA PHE A 424 8.19 2.48 -13.95
C PHE A 424 7.73 3.69 -13.15
N HIS A 425 6.97 4.59 -13.77
CA HIS A 425 6.41 5.77 -13.11
C HIS A 425 5.10 5.43 -12.38
N HIS A 426 5.17 4.86 -11.16
CA HIS A 426 3.98 4.49 -10.35
C HIS A 426 2.87 5.56 -10.36
N GLN A 427 3.19 6.83 -10.06
CA GLN A 427 2.21 7.94 -10.00
C GLN A 427 1.64 8.37 -11.37
N LYS A 428 2.37 8.14 -12.48
CA LYS A 428 1.93 8.52 -13.85
C LYS A 428 1.40 7.33 -14.66
N SER A 429 1.49 6.12 -14.11
CA SER A 429 1.04 4.88 -14.74
C SER A 429 -0.49 4.84 -14.82
N LEU A 430 -1.00 4.62 -16.03
CA LEU A 430 -2.42 4.33 -16.23
C LEU A 430 -2.82 3.06 -15.46
N TYR A 431 -1.99 2.02 -15.53
CA TYR A 431 -2.27 0.70 -14.97
C TYR A 431 -2.39 0.78 -13.45
N VAL A 432 -1.42 1.40 -12.78
CA VAL A 432 -1.44 1.60 -11.32
C VAL A 432 -2.63 2.47 -10.90
N ARG A 433 -2.93 3.54 -11.66
CA ARG A 433 -4.09 4.38 -11.35
C ARG A 433 -5.40 3.57 -11.43
N VAL A 434 -5.60 2.76 -12.47
CA VAL A 434 -6.78 1.89 -12.60
C VAL A 434 -6.82 0.83 -11.49
N LEU A 435 -5.66 0.26 -11.10
CA LEU A 435 -5.55 -0.67 -9.98
C LEU A 435 -5.98 -0.05 -8.65
N LEU A 436 -5.66 1.22 -8.39
CA LEU A 436 -6.04 1.93 -7.16
C LEU A 436 -7.48 2.50 -7.23
N GLU A 437 -7.93 3.01 -8.38
CA GLU A 437 -9.30 3.53 -8.62
C GLU A 437 -10.39 2.43 -8.64
N ARG A 438 -10.00 1.16 -8.75
CA ARG A 438 -10.90 -0.02 -8.85
C ARG A 438 -10.50 -1.18 -7.94
N GLU A 439 -9.52 -0.96 -7.05
CA GLU A 439 -9.00 -1.92 -6.07
C GLU A 439 -8.75 -3.34 -6.64
N LEU A 440 -8.18 -3.40 -7.85
CA LEU A 440 -8.12 -4.63 -8.64
C LEU A 440 -7.27 -5.71 -7.95
N GLY A 441 -7.85 -6.90 -7.81
CA GLY A 441 -7.11 -8.11 -7.48
C GLY A 441 -6.13 -8.49 -8.61
N VAL A 442 -5.07 -9.22 -8.28
CA VAL A 442 -3.96 -9.54 -9.20
C VAL A 442 -4.40 -10.13 -10.55
N SER A 443 -5.37 -11.05 -10.56
CA SER A 443 -5.86 -11.69 -11.79
C SER A 443 -6.56 -10.68 -12.71
N GLN A 444 -7.37 -9.77 -12.14
CA GLN A 444 -8.04 -8.69 -12.87
C GLN A 444 -7.01 -7.66 -13.39
N TYR A 445 -6.03 -7.32 -12.55
CA TYR A 445 -4.97 -6.39 -12.92
C TYR A 445 -4.15 -6.88 -14.12
N LEU A 446 -3.70 -8.13 -14.09
CA LEU A 446 -2.97 -8.76 -15.20
C LEU A 446 -3.82 -8.78 -16.47
N TRP A 447 -5.09 -9.18 -16.38
CA TRP A 447 -6.00 -9.15 -17.52
C TRP A 447 -6.17 -7.73 -18.10
N ALA A 448 -6.37 -6.72 -17.26
CA ALA A 448 -6.43 -5.32 -17.68
C ALA A 448 -5.12 -4.88 -18.37
N CYS A 449 -3.96 -5.31 -17.86
CA CYS A 449 -2.67 -5.04 -18.49
C CYS A 449 -2.57 -5.66 -19.89
N HIS A 450 -2.98 -6.92 -20.05
CA HIS A 450 -3.02 -7.60 -21.35
C HIS A 450 -3.98 -6.90 -22.33
N CYS A 451 -5.20 -6.54 -21.89
CA CYS A 451 -6.17 -5.84 -22.71
C CYS A 451 -5.68 -4.49 -23.23
N ALA A 452 -5.01 -3.70 -22.38
CA ALA A 452 -4.44 -2.41 -22.80
C ALA A 452 -3.20 -2.55 -23.69
N ALA A 453 -2.35 -3.57 -23.47
CA ALA A 453 -1.22 -3.88 -24.35
C ALA A 453 -1.70 -4.31 -25.76
N THR A 454 -2.63 -5.26 -25.83
CA THR A 454 -3.24 -5.76 -27.06
C THR A 454 -3.93 -4.64 -27.86
N LEU A 455 -4.62 -3.72 -27.18
CA LEU A 455 -5.20 -2.54 -27.80
C LEU A 455 -4.11 -1.59 -28.35
N GLY A 456 -3.02 -1.43 -27.61
CA GLY A 456 -1.85 -0.65 -28.02
C GLY A 456 -1.22 -1.19 -29.30
N GLU A 457 -0.89 -2.47 -29.35
CA GLU A 457 -0.26 -3.13 -30.50
C GLU A 457 -1.09 -3.03 -31.80
N ARG A 458 -2.43 -3.03 -31.68
CA ARG A 458 -3.33 -3.01 -32.83
C ARG A 458 -3.68 -1.60 -33.31
N LEU A 459 -3.84 -0.64 -32.41
CA LEU A 459 -4.21 0.73 -32.76
C LEU A 459 -3.00 1.66 -32.94
N CYS A 460 -1.88 1.40 -32.28
CA CYS A 460 -0.69 2.24 -32.34
C CYS A 460 0.34 1.69 -33.34
N PRO A 461 1.04 2.52 -34.14
CA PRO A 461 0.82 3.97 -34.35
C PRO A 461 -0.23 4.28 -35.44
N ARG A 462 -0.81 3.25 -36.09
CA ARG A 462 -1.56 3.37 -37.35
C ARG A 462 -2.89 4.12 -37.23
N VAL A 463 -3.64 3.88 -36.16
CA VAL A 463 -4.97 4.47 -35.90
C VAL A 463 -4.86 5.56 -34.81
N VAL A 464 -4.05 5.31 -33.79
CA VAL A 464 -3.86 6.18 -32.63
C VAL A 464 -2.37 6.53 -32.49
N ARG A 465 -2.05 7.82 -32.42
CA ARG A 465 -0.68 8.29 -32.17
C ARG A 465 -0.20 7.84 -30.78
N PRO A 466 1.07 7.43 -30.59
CA PRO A 466 1.59 6.94 -29.31
C PRO A 466 1.23 7.80 -28.09
N GLY A 467 1.42 9.12 -28.19
CA GLY A 467 1.11 10.07 -27.10
C GLY A 467 -0.38 10.17 -26.71
N ARG A 468 -1.32 9.67 -27.54
CA ARG A 468 -2.74 9.57 -27.19
C ARG A 468 -3.16 8.17 -26.75
N MET A 469 -2.32 7.15 -26.95
CA MET A 469 -2.68 5.75 -26.66
C MET A 469 -3.02 5.53 -25.19
N ARG A 470 -2.29 6.16 -24.26
CA ARG A 470 -2.58 6.13 -22.81
C ARG A 470 -3.99 6.66 -22.47
N ALA A 471 -4.48 7.67 -23.18
CA ALA A 471 -5.82 8.20 -22.97
C ALA A 471 -6.92 7.26 -23.52
N VAL A 472 -6.67 6.64 -24.68
CA VAL A 472 -7.57 5.65 -25.30
C VAL A 472 -7.66 4.39 -24.43
N ALA A 473 -6.52 3.80 -24.07
CA ALA A 473 -6.46 2.65 -23.17
C ALA A 473 -7.14 2.93 -21.82
N GLY A 474 -6.99 4.14 -21.26
CA GLY A 474 -7.63 4.50 -20.01
C GLY A 474 -9.14 4.69 -20.07
N ARG A 475 -9.70 5.06 -21.24
CA ARG A 475 -11.15 5.03 -21.47
C ARG A 475 -11.64 3.60 -21.64
N PHE A 476 -10.92 2.80 -22.42
CA PHE A 476 -11.21 1.39 -22.67
C PHE A 476 -11.26 0.57 -21.37
N LEU A 477 -10.21 0.62 -20.55
CA LEU A 477 -10.17 -0.11 -19.27
C LEU A 477 -11.29 0.30 -18.31
N ARG A 478 -11.66 1.58 -18.25
CA ARG A 478 -12.79 2.03 -17.41
C ARG A 478 -14.14 1.53 -17.91
N SER A 479 -14.32 1.38 -19.22
CA SER A 479 -15.51 0.75 -19.80
C SER A 479 -15.55 -0.74 -19.50
N LEU A 480 -14.42 -1.44 -19.61
CA LEU A 480 -14.31 -2.88 -19.30
C LEU A 480 -14.48 -3.23 -17.81
N LEU A 481 -14.23 -2.27 -16.93
CA LEU A 481 -14.29 -2.40 -15.48
C LEU A 481 -15.49 -1.64 -14.89
N ALA A 482 -16.50 -1.30 -15.70
CA ALA A 482 -17.70 -0.58 -15.27
C ALA A 482 -18.70 -1.51 -14.55
N ASP A 483 -18.89 -2.73 -15.06
CA ASP A 483 -19.93 -3.66 -14.61
C ASP A 483 -19.48 -4.58 -13.44
N SER A 484 -18.29 -4.35 -12.89
CA SER A 484 -17.77 -5.13 -11.76
C SER A 484 -18.30 -4.56 -10.45
N GLU A 485 -19.56 -4.84 -10.10
CA GLU A 485 -20.06 -4.73 -8.73
C GLU A 485 -19.40 -5.78 -7.83
N ALA A 486 -18.11 -5.57 -7.55
CA ALA A 486 -17.42 -6.22 -6.45
C ALA A 486 -17.75 -5.43 -5.19
N GLY A 487 -18.56 -6.01 -4.30
CA GLY A 487 -18.88 -5.41 -3.00
C GLY A 487 -17.61 -4.96 -2.30
N ALA A 488 -17.57 -3.68 -1.92
CA ALA A 488 -16.33 -2.98 -1.60
C ALA A 488 -15.51 -3.72 -0.53
N PRO A 489 -14.29 -4.19 -0.86
CA PRO A 489 -13.26 -4.33 0.15
C PRO A 489 -13.07 -2.96 0.81
N GLY A 490 -12.77 -2.93 2.11
CA GLY A 490 -12.39 -1.67 2.74
C GLY A 490 -11.14 -1.09 2.08
N ARG A 491 -11.14 0.23 1.84
CA ARG A 491 -10.04 0.97 1.20
C ARG A 491 -8.69 0.51 1.75
N ARG A 492 -7.78 0.10 0.86
CA ARG A 492 -6.48 -0.51 1.22
C ARG A 492 -5.75 0.25 2.35
N ASP A 493 -5.70 -0.35 3.53
CA ASP A 493 -4.98 0.20 4.67
C ASP A 493 -3.49 -0.19 4.62
N ILE A 494 -2.66 0.81 4.32
CA ILE A 494 -1.21 0.68 4.19
C ILE A 494 -0.52 0.32 5.50
N TYR A 495 -1.06 0.75 6.65
CA TYR A 495 -0.42 0.55 7.95
C TYR A 495 -0.70 -0.85 8.44
N ARG A 496 -1.96 -1.29 8.33
CA ARG A 496 -2.32 -2.69 8.58
C ARG A 496 -1.57 -3.65 7.66
N GLU A 497 -1.39 -3.28 6.39
CA GLU A 497 -0.57 -4.06 5.46
C GLU A 497 0.92 -4.12 5.86
N MET A 498 1.50 -3.05 6.41
CA MET A 498 2.93 -3.01 6.76
C MET A 498 3.24 -3.57 8.16
N LEU A 499 2.29 -3.52 9.10
CA LEU A 499 2.56 -3.67 10.54
C LEU A 499 1.83 -4.84 11.23
N GLU A 500 0.69 -5.31 10.69
CA GLU A 500 -0.03 -6.46 11.26
C GLU A 500 0.56 -7.80 10.80
N GLU A 501 0.41 -8.83 11.63
CA GLU A 501 0.75 -10.22 11.30
C GLU A 501 -0.42 -11.14 11.71
N PRO A 502 -1.04 -11.90 10.78
CA PRO A 502 -0.81 -11.89 9.33
C PRO A 502 -1.27 -10.58 8.69
N HIS A 503 -0.54 -10.09 7.69
CA HIS A 503 -0.86 -8.81 7.06
C HIS A 503 -2.02 -8.89 6.06
N CYS A 504 -2.86 -7.86 6.07
CA CYS A 504 -3.95 -7.69 5.12
C CYS A 504 -3.45 -6.99 3.84
N CYS A 505 -3.39 -7.70 2.71
CA CYS A 505 -3.10 -7.08 1.40
C CYS A 505 -3.89 -7.72 0.25
N PRO A 506 -4.07 -7.03 -0.89
CA PRO A 506 -4.77 -7.54 -2.09
C PRO A 506 -4.11 -8.76 -2.77
N LEU A 507 -2.99 -9.24 -2.24
CA LEU A 507 -2.22 -10.36 -2.78
C LEU A 507 -2.32 -11.64 -1.94
N VAL A 508 -3.00 -11.62 -0.80
CA VAL A 508 -3.18 -12.83 0.04
C VAL A 508 -4.01 -13.88 -0.69
N GLU A 509 -5.06 -13.48 -1.39
CA GLU A 509 -5.94 -14.37 -2.17
C GLU A 509 -5.98 -13.97 -3.65
N TYR A 510 -6.09 -14.95 -4.54
CA TYR A 510 -6.18 -14.72 -5.99
C TYR A 510 -6.98 -15.80 -6.70
N SER A 511 -7.51 -15.45 -7.87
CA SER A 511 -8.30 -16.35 -8.71
C SER A 511 -7.38 -17.09 -9.69
N ALA A 512 -7.08 -18.35 -9.41
CA ALA A 512 -6.20 -19.18 -10.22
C ALA A 512 -6.96 -19.88 -11.35
N ASN A 513 -6.36 -19.90 -12.55
CA ASN A 513 -6.97 -20.39 -13.79
C ASN A 513 -8.33 -19.74 -14.12
N ALA A 514 -8.57 -18.51 -13.65
CA ALA A 514 -9.79 -17.78 -13.99
C ALA A 514 -9.82 -17.51 -15.52
N PRO A 515 -10.92 -17.81 -16.22
CA PRO A 515 -11.10 -17.31 -17.58
C PRO A 515 -11.15 -15.78 -17.54
N PRO A 516 -10.57 -15.08 -18.54
CA PRO A 516 -10.66 -13.62 -18.60
C PRO A 516 -12.13 -13.19 -18.72
N PRO A 517 -12.56 -12.08 -18.06
CA PRO A 517 -13.95 -11.60 -18.09
C PRO A 517 -14.51 -11.46 -19.50
N CYS A 518 -13.71 -10.90 -20.40
CA CYS A 518 -13.96 -10.88 -21.84
C CYS A 518 -12.64 -10.91 -22.63
N GLN A 519 -12.75 -11.29 -23.89
CA GLN A 519 -11.66 -11.35 -24.87
C GLN A 519 -11.65 -10.12 -25.75
N THR A 520 -10.46 -9.73 -26.18
CA THR A 520 -10.25 -8.71 -27.20
C THR A 520 -9.65 -9.35 -28.46
N PRO A 521 -10.42 -10.15 -29.23
CA PRO A 521 -9.93 -10.70 -30.50
C PRO A 521 -9.73 -9.61 -31.55
N SER A 522 -8.85 -9.85 -32.51
CA SER A 522 -8.66 -9.01 -33.69
C SER A 522 -9.77 -9.24 -34.71
N VAL A 523 -9.92 -8.33 -35.67
CA VAL A 523 -10.89 -8.49 -36.76
C VAL A 523 -10.60 -9.76 -37.57
N SER A 524 -9.33 -10.09 -37.81
CA SER A 524 -8.93 -11.33 -38.48
C SER A 524 -9.27 -12.60 -37.68
N GLU A 525 -9.09 -12.59 -36.36
CA GLU A 525 -9.49 -13.71 -35.50
C GLU A 525 -11.02 -13.85 -35.45
N LEU A 526 -11.77 -12.75 -35.41
CA LEU A 526 -13.24 -12.76 -35.48
C LEU A 526 -13.77 -13.27 -36.82
N VAL A 527 -13.15 -12.89 -37.95
CA VAL A 527 -13.52 -13.41 -39.28
C VAL A 527 -13.26 -14.90 -39.36
N SER A 528 -12.06 -15.36 -39.00
CA SER A 528 -11.71 -16.80 -39.02
C SER A 528 -12.58 -17.63 -38.08
N LEU A 529 -12.92 -17.11 -36.89
CA LEU A 529 -13.83 -17.74 -35.94
C LEU A 529 -15.28 -17.75 -36.47
N GLY A 530 -15.72 -16.69 -37.13
CA GLY A 530 -17.04 -16.61 -37.76
C GLY A 530 -17.19 -17.61 -38.90
N GLU A 531 -16.15 -17.75 -39.73
CA GLU A 531 -16.08 -18.76 -40.78
C GLU A 531 -16.11 -20.18 -40.19
N SER A 532 -15.27 -20.49 -39.19
CA SER A 532 -15.24 -21.82 -38.59
C SER A 532 -16.57 -22.17 -37.91
N LEU A 533 -17.16 -21.25 -37.13
CA LEU A 533 -18.46 -21.45 -36.51
C LEU A 533 -19.59 -21.61 -37.54
N GLY A 534 -19.50 -20.89 -38.67
CA GLY A 534 -20.44 -21.03 -39.79
C GLY A 534 -20.41 -22.44 -40.40
N TRP A 535 -19.21 -22.97 -40.68
CA TRP A 535 -19.04 -24.32 -41.21
C TRP A 535 -19.37 -25.41 -40.18
N ASP A 536 -18.94 -25.27 -38.92
CA ASP A 536 -19.23 -26.22 -37.83
C ASP A 536 -20.72 -26.31 -37.50
N SER A 537 -21.47 -25.23 -37.74
CA SER A 537 -22.93 -25.17 -37.52
C SER A 537 -23.75 -25.58 -38.76
N LEU A 538 -23.12 -25.83 -39.91
CA LEU A 538 -23.82 -26.08 -41.17
C LEU A 538 -24.43 -27.48 -41.21
N CYS A 539 -25.76 -27.55 -41.08
CA CYS A 539 -26.53 -28.77 -41.23
C CYS A 539 -27.38 -28.68 -42.50
N LEU A 540 -26.91 -29.21 -43.63
CA LEU A 540 -27.64 -29.15 -44.91
C LEU A 540 -29.09 -29.69 -44.81
N PRO A 541 -29.38 -30.81 -44.10
CA PRO A 541 -30.76 -31.26 -43.92
C PRO A 541 -31.68 -30.28 -43.18
N SER A 542 -31.16 -29.39 -42.31
CA SER A 542 -32.00 -28.40 -41.60
C SER A 542 -32.31 -27.15 -42.43
N LEU A 543 -31.62 -26.94 -43.55
CA LEU A 543 -31.89 -25.86 -44.50
C LEU A 543 -32.94 -26.24 -45.56
N LEU A 544 -33.28 -27.53 -45.65
CA LEU A 544 -34.18 -28.07 -46.66
C LEU A 544 -35.63 -28.16 -46.14
N PRO A 545 -36.64 -27.85 -46.97
CA PRO A 545 -38.05 -28.00 -46.58
C PRO A 545 -38.42 -29.49 -46.44
N PRO A 546 -39.50 -29.84 -45.71
CA PRO A 546 -39.97 -31.23 -45.59
C PRO A 546 -40.29 -31.93 -46.93
N THR A 547 -40.55 -31.14 -47.99
CA THR A 547 -40.79 -31.60 -49.36
C THR A 547 -39.52 -31.94 -50.15
N ALA A 548 -38.32 -31.68 -49.62
CA ALA A 548 -37.05 -31.87 -50.30
C ALA A 548 -36.81 -33.27 -50.92
N PRO A 549 -37.31 -34.40 -50.38
CA PRO A 549 -37.20 -35.71 -51.03
C PRO A 549 -37.89 -35.81 -52.41
N HIS A 550 -38.70 -34.82 -52.79
CA HIS A 550 -39.46 -34.78 -54.03
C HIS A 550 -39.03 -33.65 -54.99
N LEU A 551 -37.99 -32.89 -54.63
CA LEU A 551 -37.48 -31.78 -55.44
C LEU A 551 -36.32 -32.23 -56.35
N THR A 552 -36.23 -31.62 -57.53
CA THR A 552 -35.09 -31.81 -58.43
C THR A 552 -33.85 -31.03 -57.93
N SER A 553 -32.66 -31.36 -58.46
CA SER A 553 -31.43 -30.62 -58.10
C SER A 553 -31.50 -29.13 -58.41
N ALA A 554 -32.22 -28.74 -59.47
CA ALA A 554 -32.44 -27.33 -59.81
C ALA A 554 -33.33 -26.59 -58.80
N GLU A 555 -34.25 -27.31 -58.13
CA GLU A 555 -35.14 -26.76 -57.10
C GLU A 555 -34.53 -26.82 -55.70
N LEU A 556 -33.63 -27.77 -55.43
CA LEU A 556 -32.88 -27.88 -54.18
C LEU A 556 -31.76 -26.86 -54.05
N ASN A 557 -31.00 -26.63 -55.13
CA ASN A 557 -29.82 -25.74 -55.10
C ASN A 557 -30.13 -24.32 -54.57
N PRO A 558 -31.26 -23.64 -54.91
CA PRO A 558 -31.60 -22.34 -54.34
C PRO A 558 -31.71 -22.32 -52.81
N PHE A 559 -32.20 -23.38 -52.17
CA PHE A 559 -32.29 -23.47 -50.70
C PHE A 559 -30.92 -23.63 -50.03
N LEU A 560 -29.93 -24.15 -50.76
CA LEU A 560 -28.57 -24.36 -50.26
C LEU A 560 -27.57 -23.29 -50.74
N ALA A 561 -27.98 -22.42 -51.68
CA ALA A 561 -27.11 -21.41 -52.28
C ALA A 561 -26.75 -20.26 -51.32
N TRP A 562 -27.60 -19.97 -50.33
CA TRP A 562 -27.33 -18.94 -49.33
C TRP A 562 -28.02 -19.25 -48.00
N SER A 563 -27.27 -19.14 -46.91
CA SER A 563 -27.76 -19.22 -45.54
C SER A 563 -26.94 -18.29 -44.64
N VAL A 564 -27.53 -17.77 -43.58
CA VAL A 564 -26.84 -16.89 -42.62
C VAL A 564 -26.92 -17.45 -41.20
N LEU A 565 -25.78 -17.43 -40.50
CA LEU A 565 -25.69 -17.69 -39.07
C LEU A 565 -25.44 -16.36 -38.36
N SER A 566 -26.34 -15.98 -37.44
CA SER A 566 -26.12 -14.82 -36.56
C SER A 566 -25.64 -15.30 -35.20
N GLN A 567 -24.49 -14.81 -34.75
CA GLN A 567 -23.93 -15.07 -33.42
C GLN A 567 -23.55 -13.74 -32.77
N PRO A 568 -24.14 -13.37 -31.62
CA PRO A 568 -23.77 -12.16 -30.91
C PRO A 568 -22.42 -12.36 -30.19
N ALA A 569 -21.58 -11.33 -30.13
CA ALA A 569 -20.23 -11.43 -29.57
C ALA A 569 -20.17 -11.93 -28.11
N TRP A 570 -21.24 -11.71 -27.34
CA TRP A 570 -21.38 -12.20 -25.96
C TRP A 570 -21.67 -13.70 -25.84
N SER A 571 -22.07 -14.41 -26.92
CA SER A 571 -22.27 -15.87 -26.90
C SER A 571 -20.95 -16.65 -26.89
N LEU A 572 -19.85 -16.00 -27.29
CA LEU A 572 -18.50 -16.55 -27.25
C LEU A 572 -18.08 -16.83 -25.79
N ARG A 573 -17.15 -17.78 -25.60
CA ARG A 573 -16.66 -18.15 -24.27
C ARG A 573 -15.13 -18.16 -24.21
N PRO A 574 -14.50 -17.23 -23.45
CA PRO A 574 -15.10 -16.02 -22.86
C PRO A 574 -15.68 -15.05 -23.91
N PRO A 575 -16.64 -14.18 -23.54
CA PRO A 575 -17.31 -13.29 -24.48
C PRO A 575 -16.33 -12.32 -25.14
N ALA A 576 -16.52 -11.98 -26.41
CA ALA A 576 -15.74 -10.92 -27.03
C ALA A 576 -16.34 -9.55 -26.70
N VAL A 577 -15.48 -8.53 -26.56
CA VAL A 577 -15.93 -7.15 -26.35
C VAL A 577 -16.68 -6.66 -27.60
N SER A 578 -18.01 -6.57 -27.49
CA SER A 578 -18.84 -5.77 -28.40
C SER A 578 -18.93 -4.33 -27.89
N HIS A 579 -18.72 -3.38 -28.80
CA HIS A 579 -19.05 -1.97 -28.60
C HIS A 579 -20.51 -1.69 -28.95
#